data_AF-A0A934BE99-F1
#
_entry.id   AF-A0A934BE99-F1
#
_cell.length_a   1.000
_cell.length_b   1.000
_cell.length_c   1.000
_cell.angle_alpha   90.00
_cell.angle_beta   90.00
_cell.angle_gamma   90.00
#
_symmetry.space_group_name_H-M   'P 1'
#
loop_
_entity.id
_entity.type
_entity.pdbx_description
1 polymer ?
#
loop_
_entity_poly.entity_id
_entity_poly.type
_entity_poly.pdbx_seq_one_letter_code
_entity_poly.pdbx_strand_id
1 'polypeptide(L)' 'MNILIEIDYRERDGGILEILRKSNIMVEEKRLFIGDYLINRHIAVERKTTKNFIISIIRIIA' A
#
# COMPACT_ATOMS: atom_id res chain seq x y z
N MET A 1 -0.16 -5.74 -20.81
CA MET A 1 -0.62 -6.27 -19.51
C MET A 1 -1.21 -5.11 -18.74
N ASN A 2 -2.50 -5.13 -18.41
CA ASN A 2 -3.13 -4.04 -17.67
C ASN A 2 -2.91 -4.27 -16.17
N ILE A 3 -2.22 -3.34 -15.51
CA ILE A 3 -2.02 -3.37 -14.05
C ILE A 3 -3.04 -2.41 -13.43
N LEU A 4 -3.81 -2.94 -12.48
CA LEU A 4 -4.67 -2.18 -11.57
C LEU A 4 -4.05 -2.23 -10.18
N ILE A 5 -3.86 -1.06 -9.57
CA ILE A 5 -3.45 -0.93 -8.19
C ILE A 5 -4.60 -0.27 -7.42
N GLU A 6 -5.22 -1.02 -6.52
CA GLU A 6 -6.16 -0.47 -5.54
C GLU A 6 -5.36 -0.04 -4.30
N ILE A 7 -5.53 1.18 -3.84
CA ILE A 7 -4.76 1.78 -2.73
C ILE A 7 -5.70 2.07 -1.58
N ASP A 8 -5.30 1.72 -0.36
CA ASP A 8 -6.06 2.10 0.83
C ASP A 8 -6.04 3.63 1.00
N TYR A 9 -7.20 4.26 1.17
CA TYR A 9 -7.30 5.72 1.31
C TYR A 9 -6.46 6.28 2.48
N ARG A 10 -6.09 5.45 3.47
CA ARG A 10 -5.21 5.84 4.58
C ARG A 10 -3.79 6.17 4.12
N GLU A 11 -3.35 5.67 2.95
CA GLU A 11 -2.03 5.95 2.39
C GLU A 11 -1.97 7.20 1.49
N ARG A 12 -3.06 7.97 1.40
CA ARG A 12 -3.13 9.19 0.58
C ARG A 12 -1.98 10.16 0.87
N ASP A 13 -1.64 10.34 2.15
CA ASP A 13 -0.61 11.29 2.60
C ASP A 13 0.82 10.71 2.51
N GLY A 14 0.96 9.48 2.00
CA GLY A 14 2.21 8.75 1.94
C GLY A 14 3.15 9.10 0.77
N GLY A 15 2.71 9.94 -0.17
CA GLY A 15 3.47 10.39 -1.36
C GLY A 15 3.58 9.38 -2.51
N ILE A 16 3.32 8.09 -2.26
CA ILE A 16 3.39 7.03 -3.29
C ILE A 16 2.27 7.19 -4.33
N LEU A 17 1.08 7.64 -3.91
CA LEU A 17 -0.08 7.82 -4.80
C LEU A 17 0.25 8.77 -5.97
N GLU A 18 0.94 9.88 -5.69
CA GLU A 18 1.34 10.84 -6.72
C GLU A 18 2.35 10.26 -7.70
N ILE A 19 3.28 9.42 -7.22
CA ILE A 19 4.27 8.74 -8.06
C ILE A 19 3.56 7.75 -9.00
N LEU A 20 2.62 6.96 -8.46
CA LEU A 20 1.86 6.00 -9.25
C LEU A 20 0.94 6.68 -10.26
N ARG A 21 0.33 7.82 -9.93
CA ARG A 21 -0.47 8.62 -10.87
C ARG A 21 0.33 9.21 -12.04
N LYS A 22 1.64 9.43 -11.86
CA LYS A 22 2.54 9.84 -12.94
C LYS A 22 2.94 8.68 -13.86
N SER A 23 2.65 7.44 -13.46
CA SER A 23 2.86 6.25 -14.28
C SER A 23 1.62 5.92 -15.10
N ASN A 24 1.78 5.20 -16.21
CA ASN A 24 0.68 4.81 -17.10
C ASN A 24 -0.11 3.60 -16.56
N ILE A 25 -0.32 3.54 -15.25
CA ILE A 25 -0.96 2.43 -14.51
C ILE A 25 -2.32 2.90 -13.99
N MET A 26 -3.32 2.02 -13.98
CA MET A 26 -4.62 2.33 -13.37
C MET A 26 -4.51 2.27 -11.85
N VAL A 27 -4.93 3.35 -11.19
CA VAL A 27 -4.88 3.49 -9.73
C VAL A 27 -6.24 3.90 -9.21
N GLU A 28 -6.78 3.13 -8.26
CA GLU A 28 -8.06 3.41 -7.60
C GLU A 28 -7.87 3.53 -6.09
N GLU A 29 -8.34 4.61 -5.48
CA GLU A 29 -8.41 4.71 -4.02
C GLU A 29 -9.66 3.98 -3.50
N LYS A 30 -9.50 3.05 -2.56
CA LYS A 30 -10.58 2.27 -1.94
C LYS A 30 -10.33 2.09 -0.45
N ARG A 31 -11.34 1.59 0.26
CA ARG A 31 -11.12 0.98 1.58
C ARG A 31 -10.66 -0.45 1.37
N LEU A 32 -9.45 -0.80 1.81
CA LEU A 32 -8.98 -2.18 1.72
C LEU A 32 -9.20 -2.90 3.05
N PHE A 33 -9.52 -4.19 2.97
CA PHE A 33 -9.60 -5.06 4.16
C PHE A 33 -8.22 -5.58 4.57
N ILE A 34 -7.24 -5.58 3.66
CA ILE A 34 -5.90 -6.12 3.86
C ILE A 34 -4.88 -5.32 3.04
N GLY A 35 -3.72 -5.07 3.65
CA GLY A 35 -2.62 -4.34 3.03
C GLY A 35 -2.89 -2.86 2.81
N ASP A 36 -1.87 -2.19 2.30
CA ASP A 36 -1.89 -0.79 1.91
C ASP A 36 -2.15 -0.62 0.41
N TYR A 37 -1.76 -1.62 -0.39
CA TYR A 37 -1.99 -1.69 -1.82
C TYR A 37 -2.42 -3.11 -2.21
N LEU A 38 -3.30 -3.22 -3.21
CA LEU A 38 -3.76 -4.48 -3.78
C LEU A 38 -3.58 -4.46 -5.29
N ILE A 39 -2.62 -5.23 -5.78
CA ILE A 39 -2.28 -5.32 -7.21
C ILE A 39 -3.14 -6.41 -7.84
N ASN A 40 -3.90 -6.04 -8.86
CA ASN A 40 -4.78 -6.91 -9.63
C ASN A 40 -5.72 -7.78 -8.76
N ARG A 41 -6.07 -7.33 -7.55
CA ARG A 41 -6.88 -8.10 -6.58
C ARG A 41 -6.29 -9.45 -6.15
N HIS A 42 -4.99 -9.66 -6.39
CA HIS A 42 -4.32 -10.93 -6.11
C HIS A 42 -3.11 -10.78 -5.19
N ILE A 43 -2.43 -9.62 -5.21
CA ILE A 43 -1.20 -9.42 -4.44
C ILE A 43 -1.40 -8.23 -3.51
N ALA A 44 -1.47 -8.50 -2.21
CA ALA A 44 -1.46 -7.47 -1.18
C ALA A 44 -0.02 -7.02 -0.90
N VAL A 45 0.18 -5.71 -0.79
CA VAL A 45 1.46 -5.09 -0.42
C VAL A 45 1.24 -4.24 0.81
N GLU A 46 2.09 -4.45 1.81
CA GLU A 46 2.14 -3.65 3.04
C GLU A 46 3.35 -2.72 2.99
N ARG A 47 3.12 -1.42 3.19
CA ARG A 47 4.17 -0.42 3.29
C ARG A 47 4.44 -0.12 4.75
N LYS A 48 5.70 -0.23 5.15
CA LYS A 48 6.11 0.04 6.52
C LYS A 48 7.44 0.78 6.53
N THR A 49 7.50 1.86 7.31
CA THR A 49 8.78 2.54 7.57
C THR A 49 9.68 1.62 8.38
N THR A 50 11.00 1.79 8.28
CA THR A 50 11.97 0.99 9.05
C THR A 50 11.67 1.04 10.55
N LYS A 51 11.31 2.23 11.08
CA LYS A 51 10.90 2.39 12.48
C LYS A 51 9.66 1.57 12.80
N ASN A 52 8.61 1.65 11.99
CA ASN A 52 7.37 0.90 12.23
C ASN A 52 7.59 -0.62 12.08
N PHE A 53 8.48 -1.04 11.18
CA PHE A 53 8.87 -2.43 11.01
C PHE A 53 9.55 -2.98 12.27
N ILE A 54 10.57 -2.28 12.78
CA ILE A 54 11.26 -2.65 14.03
C ILE A 54 10.27 -2.71 15.20
N ILE A 55 9.41 -1.70 15.36
CA ILE A 55 8.40 -1.67 16.43
C ILE A 55 7.46 -2.87 16.30
N SER A 56 7.02 -3.22 15.09
CA SER A 56 6.13 -4.37 14.87
C SER A 56 6.75 -5.70 15.30
N ILE A 57 8.05 -5.88 15.10
CA ILE A 57 8.78 -7.06 15.58
C ILE A 57 8.86 -7.08 17.10
N ILE A 58 9.27 -5.95 17.71
CA ILE A 58 9.42 -5.88 19.17
C ILE A 58 8.08 -6.13 19.87
N ARG A 59 6.99 -5.55 19.36
CA ARG A 59 5.63 -5.74 19.90
C ARG A 59 5.10 -7.17 19.81
N ILE A 60 5.65 -8.00 18.94
CA ILE A 60 5.28 -9.42 18.83
C ILE A 60 5.97 -10.25 19.93
N ILE A 61 7.10 -9.78 20.46
CA ILE A 61 7.97 -10.52 21.37
C ILE A 61 7.76 -10.10 22.85
N ALA A 62 7.05 -9.00 23.09
CA ALA A 62 6.73 -8.46 24.42
C ALA A 62 5.30 -8.81 24.86
#